data_AF-A0A2E1KF30-F1
#
_entry.id   AF-A0A2E1KF30-F1
#
_cell.length_a   1.000
_cell.length_b   1.000
_cell.length_c   1.000
_cell.angle_alpha   90.00
_cell.angle_beta   90.00
_cell.angle_gamma   90.00
#
_symmetry.space_group_name_H-M   'P 1'
#
loop_
_entity.id
_entity.type
_entity.pdbx_description
1 polymer ?
#
loop_
_entity_poly.entity_id
_entity_poly.type
_entity_poly.pdbx_seq_one_letter_code
_entity_poly.pdbx_strand_id
1 'polypeptide(L)'
;MKIQVVRTQFGTDATNGLVFIDGQFECYSLEDQYQAVKVMHETCIPEGEYKVKLRTVGGFNERYTKKYPTFHRGMLWLQDVPGFEYILIHQGNTDEHTSGCLIVGNTQQDLDVNFNGMVGSSADAYKKLYKKVSAAILTDENVTIEYSKVNLEGSTESCCECKKIDNIEDTVKRIESKLKLSKLIK
;
A
#
# COMPACT_ATOMS: atom_id res chain seq x y z
N MET A 1 17.10 7.77 -0.94
CA MET A 1 16.38 6.59 -0.42
C MET A 1 14.95 6.68 -0.91
N LYS A 2 14.44 5.61 -1.51
CA LYS A 2 13.06 5.53 -1.99
C LYS A 2 12.28 4.53 -1.15
N ILE A 3 11.22 5.00 -0.49
CA ILE A 3 10.22 4.17 0.18
C ILE A 3 9.08 3.93 -0.82
N GLN A 4 8.55 2.71 -0.86
CA GLN A 4 7.43 2.37 -1.74
C GLN A 4 6.36 1.69 -0.92
N VAL A 5 5.15 2.23 -0.94
CA VAL A 5 3.94 1.62 -0.38
C VAL A 5 3.14 1.08 -1.56
N VAL A 6 3.08 -0.24 -1.66
CA VAL A 6 2.34 -0.95 -2.71
C VAL A 6 1.09 -1.54 -2.09
N ARG A 7 -0.08 -0.96 -2.41
CA ARG A 7 -1.38 -1.41 -1.93
C ARG A 7 -1.76 -2.72 -2.59
N THR A 8 -2.12 -3.70 -1.78
CA THR A 8 -2.41 -5.07 -2.23
C THR A 8 -3.89 -5.44 -2.07
N GLN A 9 -4.61 -4.80 -1.15
CA GLN A 9 -6.02 -5.09 -0.91
C GLN A 9 -6.76 -3.84 -0.45
N PHE A 10 -7.90 -3.57 -1.07
CA PHE A 10 -8.78 -2.44 -0.79
C PHE A 10 -10.07 -2.97 -0.16
N GLY A 11 -10.24 -2.78 1.13
CA GLY A 11 -11.43 -3.16 1.88
C GLY A 11 -12.43 -2.02 2.02
N THR A 12 -13.50 -2.28 2.79
CA THR A 12 -14.54 -1.29 3.07
C THR A 12 -14.06 -0.20 4.02
N ASP A 13 -13.24 -0.55 5.01
CA ASP A 13 -12.82 0.35 6.10
C ASP A 13 -11.30 0.49 6.20
N ALA A 14 -10.54 -0.30 5.44
CA ALA A 14 -9.09 -0.26 5.45
C ALA A 14 -8.47 -0.53 4.07
N THR A 15 -7.21 -0.12 3.92
CA THR A 15 -6.36 -0.47 2.78
C THR A 15 -5.09 -1.15 3.28
N ASN A 16 -4.86 -2.38 2.84
CA ASN A 16 -3.65 -3.14 3.14
C ASN A 16 -2.58 -2.88 2.06
N GLY A 17 -1.33 -2.78 2.49
CA GLY A 17 -0.19 -2.68 1.58
C GLY A 17 1.10 -3.29 2.12
N LEU A 18 2.11 -3.23 1.26
CA LEU A 18 3.48 -3.66 1.50
C LEU A 18 4.40 -2.44 1.40
N VAL A 19 5.35 -2.33 2.33
CA VAL A 19 6.35 -1.27 2.35
C VAL A 19 7.70 -1.83 1.92
N PHE A 20 8.35 -1.16 0.98
CA PHE A 20 9.70 -1.44 0.53
C PHE A 20 10.60 -0.23 0.76
N ILE A 21 11.88 -0.48 1.01
CA ILE A 21 12.94 0.54 1.00
C ILE A 21 13.95 0.12 -0.05
N ASP A 22 14.15 0.97 -1.06
CA ASP A 22 15.04 0.73 -2.19
C ASP A 22 14.82 -0.66 -2.83
N GLY A 23 13.54 -1.02 -3.03
CA GLY A 23 13.11 -2.28 -3.63
C GLY A 23 13.14 -3.51 -2.71
N GLN A 24 13.60 -3.38 -1.46
CA GLN A 24 13.63 -4.48 -0.49
C GLN A 24 12.43 -4.43 0.44
N PHE A 25 11.75 -5.57 0.62
CA PHE A 25 10.60 -5.66 1.53
C PHE A 25 11.01 -5.27 2.96
N GLU A 26 10.27 -4.31 3.53
CA GLU A 26 10.56 -3.77 4.85
C GLU A 26 9.55 -4.25 5.89
N CYS A 27 8.26 -4.08 5.60
CA CYS A 27 7.14 -4.41 6.49
C CYS A 27 5.79 -4.32 5.74
N TYR A 28 4.70 -4.65 6.41
CA TYR A 28 3.32 -4.39 5.96
C TYR A 28 2.85 -3.00 6.39
N SER A 29 1.86 -2.46 5.68
CA SER A 29 1.19 -1.19 5.99
C SER A 29 -0.32 -1.31 6.08
N LEU A 30 -0.91 -0.46 6.92
CA LEU A 30 -2.36 -0.28 7.04
C LEU A 30 -2.68 1.21 6.92
N GLU A 31 -3.68 1.53 6.12
CA GLU A 31 -4.26 2.87 5.94
C GLU A 31 -5.79 2.77 6.05
N ASP A 32 -6.48 3.91 6.14
CA ASP A 32 -7.93 4.00 5.97
C ASP A 32 -8.36 3.43 4.60
N GLN A 33 -9.67 3.29 4.36
CA GLN A 33 -10.21 2.91 3.05
C GLN A 33 -9.95 3.96 1.97
N TYR A 34 -10.01 3.53 0.71
CA TYR A 34 -10.02 4.46 -0.42
C TYR A 34 -11.35 5.20 -0.53
N GLN A 35 -11.29 6.52 -0.72
CA GLN A 35 -12.43 7.34 -1.08
C GLN A 35 -12.11 8.18 -2.31
N ALA A 36 -13.07 8.27 -3.25
CA ALA A 36 -12.93 9.13 -4.42
C ALA A 36 -12.91 10.63 -4.06
N VAL A 37 -13.58 11.00 -2.97
CA VAL A 37 -13.57 12.35 -2.40
C VAL A 37 -13.14 12.22 -0.94
N LYS A 38 -12.16 13.03 -0.53
CA LYS A 38 -11.60 12.95 0.82
C LYS A 38 -12.68 13.12 1.89
N VAL A 39 -12.76 12.15 2.79
CA VAL A 39 -13.48 12.21 4.06
C VAL A 39 -12.45 12.37 5.18
N MET A 40 -12.79 13.14 6.21
CA MET A 40 -11.89 13.35 7.35
C MET A 40 -11.84 12.06 8.18
N HIS A 41 -10.64 11.55 8.46
CA HIS A 41 -10.38 10.31 9.21
C HIS A 41 -10.80 8.99 8.52
N GLU A 42 -11.20 9.04 7.26
CA GLU A 42 -11.80 7.90 6.54
C GLU A 42 -11.27 7.84 5.10
N THR A 43 -10.00 8.20 4.88
CA THR A 43 -9.44 8.24 3.51
C THR A 43 -7.93 8.01 3.52
N CYS A 44 -7.49 7.00 2.78
CA CYS A 44 -6.08 6.73 2.56
C CYS A 44 -5.37 7.84 1.77
N ILE A 45 -4.04 7.83 1.82
CA ILE A 45 -3.20 8.83 1.16
C ILE A 45 -3.39 8.73 -0.37
N PRO A 46 -3.47 9.82 -1.14
CA PRO A 46 -3.58 9.70 -2.59
C PRO A 46 -2.34 9.00 -3.19
N GLU A 47 -2.52 8.22 -4.26
CA GLU A 47 -1.38 7.69 -5.03
C GLU A 47 -0.49 8.84 -5.53
N GLY A 48 0.83 8.63 -5.57
CA GLY A 48 1.80 9.68 -5.90
C GLY A 48 3.10 9.54 -5.13
N GLU A 49 4.05 10.43 -5.42
CA GLU A 49 5.34 10.48 -4.74
C GLU A 49 5.46 11.74 -3.87
N TYR A 50 5.82 11.54 -2.60
CA TYR A 50 5.93 12.60 -1.59
C TYR A 50 7.32 12.62 -0.97
N LYS A 51 7.79 13.81 -0.58
CA LYS A 51 9.02 13.91 0.23
C LYS A 51 8.73 13.53 1.67
N VAL A 52 9.70 12.93 2.35
CA VAL A 52 9.62 12.62 3.78
C VAL A 52 10.61 13.48 4.55
N LYS A 53 10.15 14.14 5.61
CA LYS A 53 10.98 14.94 6.52
C LYS A 53 10.75 14.54 7.97
N LEU A 54 11.62 15.04 8.86
CA LEU A 54 11.43 14.94 10.30
C LEU A 54 10.60 16.13 10.81
N ARG A 55 9.48 15.82 11.48
CA ARG A 55 8.67 16.82 12.19
C ARG A 55 8.97 16.77 13.68
N THR A 56 9.49 17.86 14.23
CA THR A 56 9.98 17.94 15.63
C THR A 56 9.01 18.60 16.61
N VAL A 57 7.75 18.79 16.21
CA VAL A 57 6.70 19.39 17.05
C VAL A 57 5.45 18.50 17.08
N GLY A 58 4.45 18.85 17.89
CA GLY A 58 3.15 18.16 17.98
C GLY A 58 3.13 16.93 18.90
N GLY A 59 1.91 16.52 19.29
CA GLY A 59 1.71 15.49 20.32
C GLY A 59 2.33 14.13 20.00
N PHE A 60 2.34 13.69 18.74
CA PHE A 60 3.05 12.47 18.35
C PHE A 60 4.55 12.56 18.63
N ASN A 61 5.18 13.69 18.25
CA ASN A 61 6.60 13.89 18.49
C ASN A 61 6.94 13.90 19.98
N GLU A 62 6.12 14.57 20.80
CA GLU A 62 6.31 14.60 22.26
C GLU A 62 6.20 13.20 22.88
N ARG A 63 5.18 12.43 22.50
CA ARG A 63 5.00 11.05 22.96
C ARG A 63 6.18 10.17 22.55
N TYR A 64 6.63 10.28 21.30
CA TYR A 64 7.70 9.43 20.78
C TYR A 64 9.08 9.83 21.32
N THR A 65 9.29 11.11 21.62
CA THR A 65 10.49 11.58 22.33
C THR A 65 10.60 10.92 23.71
N LYS A 66 9.49 10.82 24.45
CA LYS A 66 9.44 10.12 25.74
C LYS A 66 9.57 8.60 25.59
N LYS A 67 8.92 8.02 24.57
CA LYS A 67 8.89 6.57 24.34
C LYS A 67 10.22 6.01 23.83
N TYR A 68 10.93 6.77 22.99
CA TYR A 68 12.14 6.35 22.28
C TYR A 68 13.28 7.39 22.41
N PRO A 69 13.71 7.74 23.63
CA PRO A 69 14.62 8.86 23.87
C PRO A 69 16.00 8.67 23.20
N THR A 70 16.41 7.42 22.99
CA THR A 70 17.74 7.10 22.45
C THR A 70 17.87 7.40 20.96
N PHE A 71 16.81 7.20 20.17
CA PHE A 71 16.89 7.28 18.70
C PHE A 71 15.85 8.19 18.03
N HIS A 72 14.79 8.62 18.72
CA HIS A 72 13.80 9.51 18.11
C HIS A 72 14.35 10.92 17.89
N ARG A 73 14.18 11.46 16.68
CA ARG A 73 14.67 12.78 16.23
C ARG A 73 13.59 13.62 15.54
N GLY A 74 12.33 13.20 15.62
CA GLY A 74 11.21 13.78 14.89
C GLY A 74 10.34 12.69 14.28
N MET A 75 9.05 12.96 14.07
CA MET A 75 8.17 12.02 13.37
C MET A 75 8.51 12.02 11.87
N LEU A 76 8.46 10.84 11.22
CA LEU A 76 8.50 10.76 9.76
C LEU A 76 7.21 11.38 9.21
N TRP A 77 7.35 12.43 8.43
CA TRP A 77 6.23 13.27 7.98
C TRP A 77 6.27 13.46 6.46
N LEU A 78 5.20 13.02 5.80
CA LEU A 78 4.99 13.20 4.37
C LEU A 78 4.65 14.65 4.06
N GLN A 79 5.35 15.23 3.09
CA GLN A 79 5.18 16.62 2.68
C GLN A 79 4.17 16.74 1.55
N ASP A 80 3.43 17.85 1.57
CA ASP A 80 2.60 18.32 0.45
C ASP A 80 1.55 17.30 -0.04
N VAL A 81 1.00 16.49 0.88
CA VAL A 81 -0.05 15.51 0.58
C VAL A 81 -1.37 16.23 0.28
N PRO A 82 -1.96 16.11 -0.93
CA PRO A 82 -3.14 16.87 -1.32
C PRO A 82 -4.35 16.66 -0.41
N GLY A 83 -4.80 17.73 0.24
CA GLY A 83 -5.98 17.70 1.12
C GLY A 83 -5.71 17.13 2.51
N PHE A 84 -4.46 16.79 2.86
CA PHE A 84 -4.10 16.28 4.18
C PHE A 84 -3.06 17.18 4.85
N GLU A 85 -3.10 17.20 6.19
CA GLU A 85 -2.07 17.85 7.01
C GLU A 85 -1.45 16.83 7.96
N TYR A 86 -0.14 16.97 8.18
CA TYR A 86 0.59 16.20 9.19
C TYR A 86 0.46 14.67 9.06
N ILE A 87 0.57 14.15 7.83
CA ILE A 87 0.57 12.71 7.57
C ILE A 87 1.86 12.07 8.06
N LEU A 88 1.76 11.24 9.10
CA LEU A 88 2.89 10.60 9.75
C LEU A 88 2.96 9.11 9.41
N ILE A 89 4.17 8.56 9.46
CA ILE A 89 4.37 7.12 9.58
C ILE A 89 4.48 6.81 11.07
N HIS A 90 3.64 5.93 11.60
CA HIS A 90 3.64 5.59 13.02
C HIS A 90 3.26 4.14 13.31
N GLN A 91 3.31 3.79 14.59
CA GLN A 91 2.88 2.47 15.06
C GLN A 91 1.38 2.53 15.36
N GLY A 92 0.69 1.43 15.18
CA GLY A 92 -0.73 1.24 15.44
C GLY A 92 -1.07 -0.20 15.07
N ASN A 93 -2.26 -0.67 15.43
CA ASN A 93 -2.65 -2.07 15.16
C ASN A 93 -3.93 -2.19 14.35
N THR A 94 -4.75 -1.14 14.31
CA THR A 94 -6.07 -1.06 13.68
C THR A 94 -6.24 0.31 13.01
N ASP A 95 -7.21 0.40 12.12
CA ASP A 95 -7.71 1.62 11.46
C ASP A 95 -8.13 2.74 12.42
N GLU A 96 -8.68 2.42 13.60
CA GLU A 96 -9.05 3.40 14.63
C GLU A 96 -7.86 4.28 15.11
N HIS A 97 -6.64 3.85 14.82
CA HIS A 97 -5.42 4.60 15.13
C HIS A 97 -4.92 5.48 13.99
N THR A 98 -5.57 5.44 12.83
CA THR A 98 -5.25 6.28 11.67
C THR A 98 -6.25 7.41 11.52
N SER A 99 -5.78 8.47 10.89
CA SER A 99 -6.53 9.67 10.55
C SER A 99 -6.01 10.13 9.20
N GLY A 100 -5.91 9.19 8.25
CA GLY A 100 -5.16 9.29 7.01
C GLY A 100 -3.64 9.06 7.14
N CYS A 101 -3.15 8.53 8.27
CA CYS A 101 -1.71 8.28 8.47
C CYS A 101 -1.30 6.87 8.02
N LEU A 102 -0.01 6.63 7.81
CA LEU A 102 0.50 5.30 7.48
C LEU A 102 0.86 4.53 8.75
N ILE A 103 0.16 3.44 9.03
CA ILE A 103 0.53 2.48 10.06
C ILE A 103 1.41 1.39 9.45
N VAL A 104 2.42 0.90 10.18
CA VAL A 104 3.30 -0.20 9.76
C VAL A 104 3.33 -1.35 10.76
N GLY A 105 3.50 -2.60 10.27
CA GLY A 105 3.59 -3.82 11.09
C GLY A 105 4.32 -4.98 10.42
N ASN A 106 4.76 -5.97 11.19
CA ASN A 106 5.48 -7.15 10.65
C ASN A 106 4.55 -8.29 10.25
N THR A 107 3.27 -8.20 10.60
CA THR A 107 2.22 -9.11 10.12
C THR A 107 1.00 -8.29 9.70
N GLN A 108 0.17 -8.87 8.84
CA GLN A 108 -1.05 -8.25 8.33
C GLN A 108 -2.14 -9.32 8.19
N GLN A 109 -3.36 -8.98 8.58
CA GLN A 109 -4.54 -9.83 8.40
C GLN A 109 -5.22 -9.47 7.08
N ASP A 110 -5.72 -10.49 6.38
CA ASP A 110 -6.57 -10.37 5.21
C ASP A 110 -7.86 -9.59 5.53
N LEU A 111 -8.21 -8.59 4.72
CA LEU A 111 -9.41 -7.77 4.92
C LEU A 111 -10.72 -8.54 4.71
N ASP A 112 -10.69 -9.68 4.01
CA ASP A 112 -11.86 -10.56 3.87
C ASP A 112 -12.18 -11.32 5.18
N VAL A 113 -11.21 -11.38 6.11
CA VAL A 113 -11.39 -11.97 7.44
C VAL A 113 -11.71 -10.91 8.48
N ASN A 114 -11.11 -9.71 8.37
CA ASN A 114 -11.36 -8.58 9.27
C ASN A 114 -11.33 -7.27 8.49
N PHE A 115 -12.52 -6.70 8.27
CA PHE A 115 -12.72 -5.54 7.40
C PHE A 115 -12.09 -4.24 7.93
N ASN A 116 -11.90 -4.11 9.26
CA ASN A 116 -11.20 -2.99 9.89
C ASN A 116 -9.67 -3.02 9.66
N GLY A 117 -9.16 -4.14 9.16
CA GLY A 117 -7.74 -4.37 9.00
C GLY A 117 -6.98 -4.51 10.32
N MET A 118 -5.90 -5.29 10.27
CA MET A 118 -5.06 -5.50 11.45
C MET A 118 -3.62 -5.70 11.03
N VAL A 119 -2.72 -4.97 11.68
CA VAL A 119 -1.28 -5.25 11.62
C VAL A 119 -0.72 -5.59 12.99
N GLY A 120 0.20 -6.55 13.02
CA GLY A 120 0.88 -7.01 14.24
C GLY A 120 2.31 -6.52 14.34
N SER A 121 2.85 -6.51 15.57
CA SER A 121 4.25 -6.16 15.85
C SER A 121 4.68 -4.78 15.30
N SER A 122 3.75 -3.82 15.33
CA SER A 122 3.92 -2.48 14.77
C SER A 122 5.04 -1.67 15.41
N ALA A 123 5.26 -1.84 16.71
CA ALA A 123 6.36 -1.20 17.42
C ALA A 123 7.73 -1.62 16.87
N ASP A 124 7.90 -2.89 16.49
CA ASP A 124 9.17 -3.40 15.99
C ASP A 124 9.37 -3.05 14.51
N ALA A 125 8.31 -3.15 13.70
CA ALA A 125 8.29 -2.66 12.32
C ALA A 125 8.67 -1.17 12.26
N TYR A 126 8.04 -0.34 13.10
CA TYR A 126 8.33 1.08 13.19
C TYR A 126 9.78 1.35 13.58
N LYS A 127 10.32 0.70 14.63
CA LYS A 127 11.72 0.90 15.04
C LYS A 127 12.71 0.58 13.92
N LYS A 128 12.47 -0.52 13.20
CA LYS A 128 13.33 -0.99 12.10
C LYS A 128 13.33 0.03 10.96
N LEU A 129 12.14 0.38 10.47
CA LEU A 129 11.95 1.36 9.39
C LEU A 129 12.49 2.74 9.80
N TYR A 130 12.10 3.22 10.98
CA TYR A 130 12.44 4.55 11.47
C TYR A 130 13.95 4.79 11.51
N LYS A 131 14.73 3.83 12.04
CA LYS A 131 16.18 3.97 12.16
C LYS A 131 16.84 4.15 10.78
N LYS A 132 16.39 3.42 9.76
CA LYS A 132 16.91 3.55 8.39
C LYS A 132 16.55 4.92 7.80
N VAL A 133 15.27 5.26 7.85
CA VAL A 133 14.74 6.48 7.22
C VAL A 133 15.26 7.74 7.90
N SER A 134 15.24 7.79 9.24
CA SER A 134 15.76 8.95 9.98
C SER A 134 17.26 9.13 9.80
N ALA A 135 18.05 8.04 9.74
CA ALA A 135 19.48 8.13 9.44
C ALA A 135 19.73 8.77 8.08
N ALA A 136 19.02 8.30 7.04
CA ALA A 136 19.12 8.88 5.69
C ALA A 136 18.79 10.38 5.68
N ILE A 137 17.67 10.78 6.32
CA ILE A 137 17.29 12.21 6.42
C ILE A 137 18.37 13.01 7.15
N LEU A 138 18.93 12.49 8.25
CA LEU A 138 19.94 13.18 9.06
C LEU A 138 21.30 13.29 8.37
N THR A 139 21.56 12.50 7.33
CA THR A 139 22.74 12.61 6.46
C THR A 139 22.45 13.42 5.19
N ASP A 140 21.40 14.25 5.21
CA ASP A 140 20.95 15.09 4.09
C ASP A 140 20.61 14.30 2.82
N GLU A 141 20.32 13.00 2.95
CA GLU A 141 19.85 12.19 1.83
C GLU A 141 18.40 12.57 1.48
N ASN A 142 18.11 12.71 0.20
CA ASN A 142 16.73 12.91 -0.26
C ASN A 142 15.93 11.61 -0.04
N VAL A 143 14.89 11.69 0.78
CA VAL A 143 13.98 10.58 1.06
C VAL A 143 12.61 10.88 0.46
N THR A 144 12.13 9.97 -0.40
CA THR A 144 10.78 10.02 -0.97
C THR A 144 10.00 8.76 -0.61
N ILE A 145 8.67 8.87 -0.62
CA ILE A 145 7.73 7.77 -0.47
C ILE A 145 6.72 7.80 -1.60
N GLU A 146 6.63 6.68 -2.32
CA GLU A 146 5.71 6.50 -3.43
C GLU A 146 4.54 5.60 -3.00
N TYR A 147 3.32 6.04 -3.26
CA TYR A 147 2.10 5.25 -3.09
C TYR A 147 1.61 4.77 -4.44
N SER A 148 1.43 3.46 -4.54
CA SER A 148 0.93 2.78 -5.73
C SER A 148 0.04 1.61 -5.33
N LYS A 149 -0.60 0.99 -6.31
CA LYS A 149 -1.29 -0.30 -6.14
C LYS A 149 -0.56 -1.38 -6.91
N VAL A 150 -0.69 -2.61 -6.43
CA VAL A 150 -0.18 -3.78 -7.13
C VAL A 150 -0.76 -3.82 -8.54
N ASN A 151 0.10 -3.85 -9.55
CA ASN A 151 -0.28 -4.01 -10.94
C ASN A 151 0.46 -5.22 -11.50
N LEU A 152 -0.27 -6.32 -11.68
CA LEU A 152 0.23 -7.58 -12.24
C LEU A 152 -0.20 -7.78 -13.69
N GLU A 153 -0.75 -6.76 -14.36
CA GLU A 153 -1.29 -6.87 -15.73
C GLU A 153 -0.22 -7.20 -16.80
N GLY A 154 1.05 -7.39 -16.40
CA GLY A 154 2.15 -7.86 -17.25
C GLY A 154 2.60 -9.31 -17.03
N SER A 155 2.02 -10.09 -16.10
CA SER A 155 2.47 -11.47 -15.80
C SER A 155 1.67 -12.57 -16.50
N THR A 156 0.89 -12.24 -17.53
CA THR A 156 0.41 -13.26 -18.48
C THR A 156 1.46 -13.49 -19.55
N GLU A 157 2.62 -14.05 -19.16
CA GLU A 157 3.34 -14.86 -20.13
C GLU A 157 2.38 -16.01 -20.49
N SER A 158 1.74 -15.90 -21.65
CA SER A 158 0.93 -16.97 -22.21
C SER A 158 1.77 -18.24 -22.20
N CYS A 159 1.48 -19.17 -21.31
CA CYS A 159 2.02 -20.51 -21.42
C CYS A 159 1.62 -21.03 -22.81
N CYS A 160 2.53 -21.69 -23.51
CA CYS A 160 2.33 -22.17 -24.89
C CYS A 160 1.06 -23.05 -25.05
N GLU A 161 0.51 -23.55 -23.94
CA GLU A 161 -0.75 -24.29 -23.87
C GLU A 161 -2.01 -23.43 -23.99
N CYS A 162 -2.05 -22.20 -23.46
CA CYS A 162 -3.24 -21.34 -23.53
C CYS A 162 -3.57 -20.94 -24.97
N LYS A 163 -2.54 -20.64 -25.78
CA LYS A 163 -2.71 -20.36 -27.23
C LYS A 163 -3.32 -21.53 -27.99
N LYS A 164 -3.12 -22.78 -27.55
CA LYS A 164 -3.75 -23.95 -28.19
C LYS A 164 -5.23 -24.05 -27.83
N ILE A 165 -5.60 -23.72 -26.60
CA ILE A 165 -6.99 -23.75 -26.12
C ILE A 165 -7.82 -22.66 -26.82
N ASP A 166 -7.31 -21.43 -26.92
CA ASP A 166 -8.00 -20.32 -27.60
C ASP A 166 -8.28 -20.64 -29.07
N ASN A 167 -7.31 -21.25 -29.76
CA ASN A 167 -7.46 -21.69 -31.15
C ASN A 167 -8.49 -22.83 -31.31
N ILE A 168 -8.64 -23.69 -30.30
CA ILE A 168 -9.65 -24.76 -30.31
C ILE A 168 -11.05 -24.13 -30.14
N GLU A 169 -11.23 -23.20 -29.22
CA GLU A 169 -12.53 -22.53 -29.02
C GLU A 169 -13.01 -21.81 -30.27
N ASP A 170 -12.13 -21.09 -30.95
CA ASP A 170 -12.47 -20.39 -32.20
C ASP A 170 -12.80 -21.36 -33.35
N THR A 171 -12.12 -22.50 -33.39
CA THR A 171 -12.42 -23.56 -34.35
C THR A 171 -13.79 -24.18 -34.08
N VAL A 172 -14.11 -24.46 -32.82
CA VAL A 172 -15.42 -25.00 -32.39
C VAL A 172 -16.54 -24.02 -32.74
N LYS A 173 -16.39 -22.72 -32.44
CA LYS A 173 -17.37 -21.67 -32.81
C LYS A 173 -17.63 -21.60 -34.32
N ARG A 174 -16.58 -21.76 -35.13
CA ARG A 174 -16.71 -21.81 -36.61
C ARG A 174 -17.47 -23.05 -37.07
N ILE A 175 -17.22 -24.21 -36.46
CA ILE A 175 -17.93 -25.46 -36.78
C ILE A 175 -19.41 -25.33 -36.40
N GLU A 176 -19.72 -24.85 -35.21
CA GLU A 176 -21.10 -24.62 -34.76
C GLU A 176 -21.86 -23.66 -35.68
N SER A 177 -21.21 -22.58 -36.12
CA SER A 177 -21.80 -21.62 -37.05
C SER A 177 -22.12 -22.26 -38.40
N LYS A 178 -21.22 -23.09 -38.94
CA LYS A 178 -21.45 -23.84 -40.18
C LYS A 178 -22.55 -24.89 -40.05
N LEU A 179 -22.64 -25.58 -38.90
CA LEU A 179 -23.71 -26.54 -38.60
C LEU A 179 -25.08 -25.86 -38.45
N LYS A 180 -25.13 -24.65 -37.88
CA LYS A 180 -26.35 -23.85 -37.85
C LYS A 180 -26.78 -23.44 -39.26
N LEU A 181 -25.84 -22.98 -40.08
CA LEU A 181 -26.11 -22.56 -41.46
C LEU A 181 -26.59 -23.72 -42.34
N SER A 182 -26.03 -24.93 -42.17
CA SER A 182 -26.45 -26.10 -42.95
C SER A 182 -27.84 -26.62 -42.59
N LYS A 183 -28.34 -26.35 -41.38
CA LYS A 183 -29.70 -26.66 -40.96
C LYS A 183 -30.75 -25.67 -41.52
N LEU A 184 -30.33 -24.50 -41.98
CA LEU A 184 -31.20 -23.47 -42.59
C LEU A 184 -31.39 -23.65 -44.11
N ILE A 185 -30.62 -24.54 -44.74
CA ILE A 185 -30.64 -24.78 -46.20
C ILE A 185 -31.39 -26.10 -46.54
N LYS A 186 -32.22 -26.61 -45.62
CA LYS A 186 -33.10 -27.76 -45.83
C LYS A 186 -34.56 -27.36 -45.88
#